data_AF-A0A9W8I957-F1
#
_entry.id   AF-A0A9W8I957-F1
#
_cell.length_a   1.000
_cell.length_b   1.000
_cell.length_c   1.000
_cell.angle_alpha   90.00
_cell.angle_beta   90.00
_cell.angle_gamma   90.00
#
_symmetry.space_group_name_H-M   'P 1'
#
loop_
_entity.id
_entity.type
_entity.pdbx_description
1 polymer ?
#
loop_
_entity_poly.entity_id
_entity_poly.type
_entity_poly.pdbx_seq_one_letter_code
_entity_poly.pdbx_strand_id
1 'polypeptide(L)'
;MVGHRLRRQFYCFLFHNPVLQDELFATSYMVKPRVLCGIRTLFFVYCFTVLTSNLIVNIVHGAGWNWAAYFTTLTYFGITLYYGVAAFTTMRFLKKQLWAAQQRAEAIDEVRTPDSGMQLVDVETKQTEESQRVYVVPSVAHQLALASQWLLYETFTCYAPLVTLIYWVLLFPTQSDMLDVPLDQWMGISMHAINCLFMITEVLCSKIPYRWSHFSAVVVFLAMYLGLAYFMVAVYGFYVYPFFESRYFGGYIALLCLLIVNIVAIVWVVMLMVHRLRDIVLPRWLMRRQRATFF
;
A
#
# COMPACT_ATOMS: atom_id res chain seq x y z
N MET A 1 -28.84 -2.10 -18.46
CA MET A 1 -27.82 -3.08 -18.94
C MET A 1 -26.47 -2.46 -19.31
N VAL A 2 -26.40 -1.21 -19.78
CA VAL A 2 -25.15 -0.56 -20.24
C VAL A 2 -24.15 -0.27 -19.10
N GLY A 3 -24.63 0.22 -17.94
CA GLY A 3 -23.75 0.53 -16.79
C GLY A 3 -23.05 -0.69 -16.18
N HIS A 4 -23.67 -1.87 -16.22
CA HIS A 4 -23.08 -3.11 -15.71
C HIS A 4 -21.96 -3.63 -16.62
N ARG A 5 -22.05 -3.34 -17.94
CA ARG A 5 -21.08 -3.75 -18.96
C ARG A 5 -19.84 -2.86 -18.94
N LEU A 6 -20.02 -1.55 -18.78
CA LEU A 6 -18.93 -0.57 -18.60
C LEU A 6 -18.16 -0.79 -17.29
N ARG A 7 -18.85 -1.04 -16.17
CA ARG A 7 -18.20 -1.40 -14.88
C ARG A 7 -17.30 -2.63 -15.03
N ARG A 8 -17.78 -3.65 -15.75
CA ARG A 8 -17.05 -4.88 -15.97
C ARG A 8 -15.82 -4.68 -16.86
N GLN A 9 -15.94 -3.88 -17.92
CA GLN A 9 -14.82 -3.59 -18.83
C GLN A 9 -13.72 -2.74 -18.18
N PHE A 10 -14.08 -1.69 -17.45
CA PHE A 10 -13.10 -0.85 -16.75
C PHE A 10 -12.36 -1.63 -15.65
N TYR A 11 -13.09 -2.47 -14.90
CA TYR A 11 -12.53 -3.38 -13.91
C TYR A 11 -11.59 -4.42 -14.53
N CYS A 12 -11.96 -5.00 -15.68
CA CYS A 12 -11.11 -5.95 -16.40
C CYS A 12 -9.83 -5.31 -17.00
N PHE A 13 -9.89 -4.04 -17.40
CA PHE A 13 -8.74 -3.32 -17.97
C PHE A 13 -7.69 -2.97 -16.91
N LEU A 14 -8.10 -2.43 -15.75
CA LEU A 14 -7.17 -2.10 -14.67
C LEU A 14 -6.59 -3.36 -14.02
N PHE A 15 -7.43 -4.32 -13.63
CA PHE A 15 -7.05 -5.41 -12.71
C PHE A 15 -6.79 -6.77 -13.36
N HIS A 16 -6.92 -6.91 -14.69
CA HIS A 16 -6.65 -8.12 -15.48
C HIS A 16 -6.96 -9.44 -14.73
N ASN A 17 -8.26 -9.67 -14.49
CA ASN A 17 -8.95 -10.85 -13.95
C ASN A 17 -8.10 -12.11 -13.68
N PRO A 18 -7.60 -12.27 -12.45
CA PRO A 18 -8.13 -13.34 -11.60
C PRO A 18 -8.83 -12.79 -10.36
N VAL A 19 -9.70 -13.61 -9.77
CA VAL A 19 -10.28 -13.35 -8.43
C VAL A 19 -9.14 -13.05 -7.46
N LEU A 20 -9.16 -11.85 -6.86
CA LEU A 20 -8.14 -11.43 -5.91
C LEU A 20 -8.23 -12.28 -4.66
N GLN A 21 -7.08 -12.81 -4.23
CA GLN A 21 -6.96 -13.70 -3.09
C GLN A 21 -6.44 -12.93 -1.88
N ASP A 22 -7.09 -13.11 -0.73
CA ASP A 22 -6.66 -12.52 0.56
C ASP A 22 -5.18 -12.80 0.86
N GLU A 23 -4.69 -13.99 0.49
CA GLU A 23 -3.33 -14.44 0.79
C GLU A 23 -2.27 -13.50 0.22
N LEU A 24 -2.50 -12.95 -0.98
CA LEU A 24 -1.58 -12.01 -1.63
C LEU A 24 -1.41 -10.72 -0.81
N PHE A 25 -2.48 -10.29 -0.15
CA PHE A 25 -2.52 -9.03 0.60
C PHE A 25 -2.19 -9.21 2.08
N ALA A 26 -2.34 -10.41 2.63
CA ALA A 26 -2.21 -10.69 4.06
C ALA A 26 -0.97 -11.53 4.44
N THR A 27 -0.21 -12.05 3.47
CA THR A 27 0.97 -12.86 3.74
C THR A 27 2.28 -12.23 3.27
N SER A 28 3.37 -12.74 3.81
CA SER A 28 4.74 -12.28 3.58
C SER A 28 5.64 -13.46 3.23
N TYR A 29 6.78 -13.18 2.59
CA TYR A 29 7.86 -14.15 2.43
C TYR A 29 8.65 -14.36 3.73
N MET A 30 8.90 -13.30 4.51
CA MET A 30 9.87 -13.31 5.62
C MET A 30 9.23 -13.62 6.98
N VAL A 31 8.01 -13.12 7.21
CA VAL A 31 7.38 -13.16 8.53
C VAL A 31 6.02 -13.84 8.49
N LYS A 32 5.63 -14.45 9.61
CA LYS A 32 4.30 -15.05 9.75
C LYS A 32 3.20 -13.96 9.68
N PRO A 33 1.99 -14.26 9.18
CA PRO A 33 0.92 -13.27 9.04
C PRO A 33 0.58 -12.51 10.34
N ARG A 34 0.72 -13.15 11.52
CA ARG A 34 0.54 -12.50 12.83
C ARG A 34 1.55 -11.36 13.07
N VAL A 35 2.81 -11.60 12.73
CA VAL A 35 3.89 -10.61 12.88
C VAL A 35 3.71 -9.50 11.85
N LEU A 36 3.37 -9.84 10.61
CA LEU A 36 3.06 -8.85 9.56
C LEU A 36 1.92 -7.92 9.99
N CYS A 37 0.86 -8.47 10.58
CA CYS A 37 -0.24 -7.69 11.13
C CYS A 37 0.25 -6.70 12.20
N GLY A 38 1.10 -7.15 13.13
CA GLY A 38 1.68 -6.30 14.16
C GLY A 38 2.52 -5.15 13.58
N ILE A 39 3.38 -5.45 12.60
CA ILE A 39 4.21 -4.44 11.92
C ILE A 39 3.34 -3.40 11.21
N ARG A 40 2.33 -3.82 10.44
CA ARG A 40 1.42 -2.91 9.73
C ARG A 40 0.61 -2.04 10.69
N THR A 41 0.14 -2.60 11.82
CA THR A 41 -0.54 -1.83 12.87
C THR A 41 0.41 -0.82 13.51
N LEU A 42 1.65 -1.20 13.80
CA LEU A 42 2.65 -0.28 14.35
C LEU A 42 2.94 0.88 13.39
N PHE A 43 3.15 0.59 12.12
CA PHE A 43 3.38 1.61 11.10
C PHE A 43 2.15 2.50 10.89
N PHE A 44 0.93 1.94 10.93
CA PHE A 44 -0.30 2.72 10.92
C PHE A 44 -0.38 3.71 12.07
N VAL A 45 -0.16 3.25 13.31
CA VAL A 45 -0.22 4.10 14.50
C VAL A 45 0.83 5.21 14.41
N TYR A 46 2.07 4.87 14.04
CA TYR A 46 3.13 5.85 13.86
C TYR A 46 2.78 6.91 12.80
N CYS A 47 2.34 6.48 11.62
CA CYS A 47 1.97 7.41 10.55
C CYS A 47 0.79 8.29 10.97
N PHE A 48 -0.21 7.71 11.63
CA PHE A 48 -1.35 8.46 12.14
C PHE A 48 -0.94 9.52 13.18
N THR A 49 0.00 9.20 14.08
CA THR A 49 0.54 10.16 15.05
C THR A 49 1.28 11.29 14.34
N VAL A 50 2.21 11.00 13.42
CA VAL A 50 2.94 12.04 12.68
C VAL A 50 1.98 12.92 11.88
N LEU A 51 1.00 12.32 11.19
CA LEU A 51 0.04 13.04 10.38
C LEU A 51 -0.82 13.99 11.23
N THR A 52 -1.31 13.54 12.39
CA THR A 52 -2.12 14.36 13.29
C THR A 52 -1.28 15.44 13.97
N SER A 53 -0.07 15.13 14.44
CA SER A 53 0.87 16.13 14.95
C SER A 53 1.18 17.21 13.91
N ASN A 54 1.44 16.82 12.66
CA ASN A 54 1.72 17.77 11.59
C ASN A 54 0.51 18.68 11.29
N LEU A 55 -0.70 18.12 11.26
CA LEU A 55 -1.92 18.91 11.12
C LEU A 55 -2.10 19.90 12.27
N ILE A 56 -1.95 19.45 13.52
CA ILE A 56 -2.09 20.30 14.72
C ILE A 56 -1.09 21.45 14.68
N VAL A 57 0.19 21.17 14.41
CA VAL A 57 1.24 22.20 14.32
C VAL A 57 0.89 23.23 13.23
N ASN A 58 0.46 22.80 12.05
CA ASN A 58 0.06 23.72 10.98
C ASN A 58 -1.15 24.58 11.38
N ILE A 59 -2.15 24.02 12.05
CA ILE A 59 -3.31 24.78 12.55
C ILE A 59 -2.88 25.83 13.57
N VAL A 60 -2.05 25.45 14.55
CA VAL A 60 -1.57 26.34 15.61
C VAL A 60 -0.78 27.52 15.03
N HIS A 61 0.00 27.30 13.97
CA HIS A 61 0.75 28.35 13.26
C HIS A 61 -0.09 29.10 12.21
N GLY A 62 -1.40 28.88 12.13
CA GLY A 62 -2.28 29.57 11.16
C GLY A 62 -2.14 29.09 9.70
N ALA A 63 -1.38 28.02 9.46
CA ALA A 63 -1.16 27.40 8.15
C ALA A 63 -2.07 26.18 7.89
N GLY A 64 -3.06 25.91 8.75
CA GLY A 64 -3.94 24.74 8.59
C GLY A 64 -4.72 24.69 7.26
N TRP A 65 -4.99 25.85 6.65
CA TRP A 65 -5.78 25.97 5.42
C TRP A 65 -5.07 25.43 4.17
N ASN A 66 -3.74 25.44 4.12
CA ASN A 66 -2.96 24.91 3.00
C ASN A 66 -2.34 23.53 3.29
N TRP A 67 -2.62 22.95 4.46
CA TRP A 67 -2.03 21.69 4.91
C TRP A 67 -2.19 20.55 3.88
N ALA A 68 -3.39 20.41 3.32
CA ALA A 68 -3.72 19.39 2.33
C ALA A 68 -3.22 19.71 0.91
N ALA A 69 -2.62 20.88 0.67
CA ALA A 69 -2.13 21.28 -0.64
C ALA A 69 -0.75 20.70 -0.97
N TYR A 70 0.02 20.29 0.04
CA TYR A 70 1.35 19.73 -0.16
C TYR A 70 1.29 18.26 -0.60
N PHE A 71 2.05 17.92 -1.64
CA PHE A 71 2.13 16.54 -2.14
C PHE A 71 2.65 15.57 -1.09
N THR A 72 3.59 16.02 -0.26
CA THR A 72 4.12 15.27 0.88
C THR A 72 3.01 14.88 1.86
N THR A 73 2.15 15.83 2.23
CA THR A 73 1.03 15.59 3.15
C THR A 73 0.04 14.60 2.57
N LEU A 74 -0.34 14.75 1.29
CA LEU A 74 -1.24 13.82 0.62
C LEU A 74 -0.64 12.41 0.48
N THR A 75 0.65 12.32 0.18
CA THR A 75 1.40 11.05 0.14
C THR A 75 1.39 10.38 1.50
N TYR A 76 1.69 11.12 2.57
CA TYR A 76 1.74 10.60 3.92
C TYR A 76 0.35 10.20 4.47
N PHE A 77 -0.68 10.97 4.14
CA PHE A 77 -2.08 10.61 4.38
C PHE A 77 -2.42 9.29 3.69
N GLY A 78 -2.04 9.16 2.43
CA GLY A 78 -2.22 7.95 1.64
C GLY A 78 -1.51 6.72 2.21
N ILE A 79 -0.26 6.86 2.67
CA ILE A 79 0.49 5.82 3.38
C ILE A 79 -0.22 5.42 4.67
N THR A 80 -0.72 6.39 5.43
CA THR A 80 -1.51 6.14 6.66
C THR A 80 -2.76 5.32 6.33
N LEU A 81 -3.53 5.71 5.31
CA LEU A 81 -4.70 4.95 4.86
C LEU A 81 -4.33 3.54 4.41
N TYR A 82 -3.26 3.41 3.63
CA TYR A 82 -2.78 2.12 3.16
C TYR A 82 -2.48 1.17 4.34
N TYR A 83 -1.69 1.61 5.33
CA TYR A 83 -1.36 0.76 6.46
C TYR A 83 -2.57 0.39 7.32
N GLY A 84 -3.53 1.31 7.47
CA GLY A 84 -4.79 1.02 8.15
C GLY A 84 -5.58 -0.09 7.44
N VAL A 85 -5.74 0.03 6.12
CA VAL A 85 -6.41 -1.00 5.29
C VAL A 85 -5.63 -2.31 5.31
N ALA A 86 -4.31 -2.27 5.15
CA ALA A 86 -3.46 -3.46 5.11
C ALA A 86 -3.46 -4.20 6.46
N ALA A 87 -3.42 -3.49 7.59
CA ALA A 87 -3.56 -4.07 8.92
C ALA A 87 -4.93 -4.75 9.09
N PHE A 88 -6.01 -4.07 8.68
CA PHE A 88 -7.36 -4.62 8.73
C PHE A 88 -7.54 -5.88 7.88
N THR A 89 -7.06 -5.88 6.62
CA THR A 89 -7.10 -7.03 5.73
C THR A 89 -6.31 -8.21 6.31
N THR A 90 -5.14 -7.96 6.89
CA THR A 90 -4.32 -9.00 7.54
C THR A 90 -5.03 -9.60 8.76
N MET A 91 -5.65 -8.76 9.58
CA MET A 91 -6.40 -9.18 10.76
C MET A 91 -7.61 -10.04 10.39
N ARG A 92 -8.36 -9.65 9.35
CA ARG A 92 -9.49 -10.44 8.83
C ARG A 92 -9.04 -11.80 8.32
N PHE A 93 -7.93 -11.84 7.60
CA PHE A 93 -7.34 -13.08 7.10
C PHE A 93 -6.92 -14.01 8.25
N LEU A 94 -6.27 -13.48 9.29
CA LEU A 94 -5.91 -14.25 10.48
C LEU A 94 -7.14 -14.82 11.20
N LYS A 95 -8.20 -14.02 11.36
CA LYS A 95 -9.45 -14.47 11.99
C LYS A 95 -10.08 -15.63 11.21
N LYS A 96 -10.10 -15.53 9.88
CA LYS A 96 -10.56 -16.59 8.98
C LYS A 96 -9.76 -17.88 9.13
N GLN A 97 -8.43 -17.79 9.24
CA GLN A 97 -7.58 -18.97 9.47
C GLN A 97 -7.84 -19.62 10.83
N LEU A 98 -8.02 -18.82 11.89
CA LEU A 98 -8.31 -19.32 13.23
C LEU A 98 -9.64 -20.07 13.27
N TRP A 99 -10.70 -19.50 12.70
CA TRP A 99 -12.01 -20.17 12.61
C TRP A 99 -11.94 -21.49 11.84
N ALA A 100 -11.24 -21.51 10.70
CA ALA A 100 -11.05 -22.74 9.94
C ALA A 100 -10.24 -23.80 10.72
N ALA A 101 -9.27 -23.38 11.52
CA ALA A 101 -8.50 -24.30 12.37
C ALA A 101 -9.35 -24.89 13.50
N GLN A 102 -10.25 -24.10 14.10
CA GLN A 102 -11.18 -24.57 15.14
C GLN A 102 -12.14 -25.63 14.59
N GLN A 103 -12.78 -25.37 13.45
CA GLN A 103 -13.69 -26.33 12.81
C GLN A 103 -12.99 -27.66 12.47
N ARG A 104 -11.73 -27.61 12.03
CA ARG A 104 -10.93 -28.81 11.76
C ARG A 104 -10.60 -29.59 13.02
N ALA A 105 -10.31 -28.92 14.13
CA ALA A 105 -10.05 -29.58 15.42
C ALA A 105 -11.31 -30.28 15.94
N GLU A 106 -12.46 -29.61 15.89
CA GLU A 106 -13.76 -30.17 16.29
C GLU A 106 -14.12 -31.41 15.46
N ALA A 107 -13.93 -31.37 14.14
CA ALA A 107 -14.20 -32.52 13.26
C ALA A 107 -13.29 -33.72 13.53
N ILE A 108 -12.03 -33.49 13.92
CA ILE A 108 -11.09 -34.58 14.27
C ILE A 108 -11.49 -35.22 15.62
N ASP A 109 -11.92 -34.42 16.59
CA ASP A 109 -12.36 -34.93 17.89
C ASP A 109 -13.65 -35.76 17.77
N GLU A 110 -14.59 -35.37 16.89
CA GLU A 110 -15.80 -36.15 16.59
C GLU A 110 -15.46 -37.55 16.05
N VAL A 111 -14.54 -37.63 15.08
CA VAL A 111 -14.07 -38.90 14.47
C VAL A 111 -13.35 -39.80 15.48
N ARG A 112 -12.74 -39.25 16.53
CA ARG A 112 -11.98 -40.02 17.54
C ARG A 112 -12.89 -40.73 18.56
N THR A 113 -14.18 -40.46 18.58
CA THR A 113 -15.13 -41.10 19.52
C THR A 113 -15.43 -42.56 19.13
N PRO A 114 -15.37 -43.54 20.07
CA PRO A 114 -15.30 -44.98 19.73
C PRO A 114 -16.52 -45.60 19.03
N ASP A 115 -17.67 -44.92 18.98
CA ASP A 115 -18.92 -45.46 18.43
C ASP A 115 -19.05 -45.30 16.88
N SER A 116 -18.04 -44.71 16.22
CA SER A 116 -18.11 -44.22 14.83
C SER A 116 -17.39 -45.10 13.78
N GLY A 117 -17.07 -46.35 14.11
CA GLY A 117 -16.25 -47.25 13.26
C GLY A 117 -16.77 -47.55 11.84
N MET A 118 -18.04 -47.23 11.55
CA MET A 118 -18.65 -47.38 10.21
C MET A 118 -18.72 -46.06 9.41
N GLN A 119 -18.40 -44.90 10.02
CA GLN A 119 -18.48 -43.57 9.39
C GLN A 119 -17.15 -43.06 8.82
N LEU A 120 -16.02 -43.68 9.16
CA LEU A 120 -14.68 -43.21 8.78
C LEU A 120 -14.46 -43.07 7.26
N VAL A 121 -15.01 -43.99 6.47
CA VAL A 121 -14.85 -44.00 5.01
C VAL A 121 -15.68 -42.90 4.33
N ASP A 122 -16.88 -42.63 4.85
CA ASP A 122 -17.78 -41.58 4.33
C ASP A 122 -17.35 -40.16 4.74
N VAL A 123 -16.69 -40.00 5.90
CA VAL A 123 -16.15 -38.72 6.36
C VAL A 123 -14.91 -38.32 5.56
N GLU A 124 -14.00 -39.26 5.27
CA GLU A 124 -12.78 -38.97 4.50
C GLU A 124 -13.11 -38.63 3.03
N THR A 125 -14.09 -39.31 2.42
CA THR A 125 -14.58 -38.98 1.07
C THR A 125 -15.37 -37.67 1.03
N LYS A 126 -16.28 -37.41 2.00
CA LYS A 126 -16.99 -36.11 2.09
C LYS A 126 -16.05 -34.95 2.39
N GLN A 127 -15.06 -35.12 3.26
CA GLN A 127 -14.06 -34.07 3.54
C GLN A 127 -13.21 -33.78 2.30
N THR A 128 -12.87 -34.79 1.48
CA THR A 128 -12.12 -34.57 0.25
C THR A 128 -12.97 -33.83 -0.80
N GLU A 129 -14.26 -34.15 -0.91
CA GLU A 129 -15.20 -33.48 -1.82
C GLU A 129 -15.65 -32.07 -1.35
N GLU A 130 -15.89 -31.84 -0.06
CA GLU A 130 -16.21 -30.52 0.52
C GLU A 130 -14.98 -29.60 0.58
N SER A 131 -13.80 -30.13 0.90
CA SER A 131 -12.53 -29.41 0.81
C SER A 131 -12.23 -28.95 -0.63
N GLN A 132 -12.73 -29.68 -1.63
CA GLN A 132 -12.63 -29.31 -3.05
C GLN A 132 -13.77 -28.40 -3.56
N ARG A 133 -14.91 -28.23 -2.85
CA ARG A 133 -16.13 -27.60 -3.43
C ARG A 133 -16.82 -26.51 -2.63
N VAL A 134 -16.10 -25.69 -1.86
CA VAL A 134 -16.65 -24.35 -1.51
C VAL A 134 -15.65 -23.25 -1.85
N TYR A 135 -15.42 -23.05 -3.15
CA TYR A 135 -14.98 -21.75 -3.65
C TYR A 135 -16.12 -20.75 -3.43
N VAL A 136 -16.22 -20.20 -2.21
CA VAL A 136 -17.09 -19.06 -1.95
C VAL A 136 -16.60 -17.93 -2.84
N VAL A 137 -17.33 -17.66 -3.92
CA VAL A 137 -17.03 -16.52 -4.80
C VAL A 137 -17.05 -15.27 -3.91
N PRO A 138 -15.92 -14.56 -3.77
CA PRO A 138 -15.87 -13.44 -2.87
C PRO A 138 -16.83 -12.34 -3.36
N SER A 139 -17.47 -11.64 -2.43
CA SER A 139 -18.41 -10.58 -2.80
C SER A 139 -17.72 -9.47 -3.61
N VAL A 140 -18.47 -8.81 -4.50
CA VAL A 140 -17.95 -7.70 -5.32
C VAL A 140 -17.34 -6.61 -4.42
N ALA A 141 -17.97 -6.31 -3.29
CA ALA A 141 -17.47 -5.33 -2.34
C ALA A 141 -16.09 -5.72 -1.78
N HIS A 142 -15.89 -7.01 -1.46
CA HIS A 142 -14.60 -7.50 -0.99
C HIS A 142 -13.54 -7.45 -2.09
N GLN A 143 -13.88 -7.82 -3.33
CA GLN A 143 -12.97 -7.71 -4.47
C GLN A 143 -12.58 -6.26 -4.77
N LEU A 144 -13.52 -5.32 -4.66
CA LEU A 144 -13.23 -3.88 -4.76
C LEU A 144 -12.32 -3.40 -3.63
N ALA A 145 -12.52 -3.88 -2.39
CA ALA A 145 -11.66 -3.52 -1.27
C ALA A 145 -10.20 -3.98 -1.48
N LEU A 146 -9.99 -5.22 -1.94
CA LEU A 146 -8.65 -5.73 -2.27
C LEU A 146 -8.02 -4.96 -3.45
N ALA A 147 -8.81 -4.67 -4.48
CA ALA A 147 -8.38 -3.88 -5.63
C ALA A 147 -7.95 -2.46 -5.24
N SER A 148 -8.72 -1.80 -4.36
CA SER A 148 -8.36 -0.48 -3.81
C SER A 148 -7.09 -0.56 -2.95
N GLN A 149 -6.96 -1.57 -2.09
CA GLN A 149 -5.73 -1.77 -1.31
C GLN A 149 -4.51 -1.95 -2.23
N TRP A 150 -4.68 -2.64 -3.35
CA TRP A 150 -3.63 -2.83 -4.34
C TRP A 150 -3.20 -1.51 -4.98
N LEU A 151 -4.16 -0.70 -5.43
CA LEU A 151 -3.85 0.63 -5.99
C LEU A 151 -3.18 1.53 -4.95
N LEU A 152 -3.66 1.54 -3.70
CA LEU A 152 -3.02 2.29 -2.62
C LEU A 152 -1.57 1.83 -2.41
N TYR A 153 -1.35 0.51 -2.34
CA TYR A 153 -0.03 -0.07 -2.18
C TYR A 153 0.93 0.43 -3.25
N GLU A 154 0.60 0.27 -4.53
CA GLU A 154 1.52 0.60 -5.62
C GLU A 154 1.73 2.10 -5.76
N THR A 155 0.67 2.89 -5.56
CA THR A 155 0.72 4.35 -5.59
C THR A 155 1.72 4.88 -4.58
N PHE A 156 1.59 4.48 -3.31
CA PHE A 156 2.47 5.01 -2.26
C PHE A 156 3.84 4.34 -2.21
N THR A 157 3.96 3.13 -2.76
CA THR A 157 5.26 2.51 -3.02
C THR A 157 6.04 3.28 -4.09
N CYS A 158 5.35 3.93 -5.04
CA CYS A 158 5.97 4.84 -6.01
C CYS A 158 6.20 6.24 -5.43
N TYR A 159 5.23 6.80 -4.71
CA TYR A 159 5.30 8.18 -4.23
C TYR A 159 6.19 8.39 -3.01
N ALA A 160 6.33 7.42 -2.11
CA ALA A 160 7.21 7.60 -0.94
C ALA A 160 8.68 7.83 -1.35
N PRO A 161 9.29 7.00 -2.23
CA PRO A 161 10.65 7.27 -2.72
C PRO A 161 10.74 8.57 -3.54
N LEU A 162 9.70 8.90 -4.32
CA LEU A 162 9.64 10.18 -5.06
C LEU A 162 9.69 11.38 -4.12
N VAL A 163 8.86 11.38 -3.08
CA VAL A 163 8.82 12.46 -2.07
C VAL A 163 10.16 12.59 -1.37
N THR A 164 10.78 11.47 -0.97
CA THR A 164 12.12 11.47 -0.39
C THR A 164 13.13 12.07 -1.35
N LEU A 165 13.18 11.63 -2.60
CA LEU A 165 14.11 12.14 -3.60
C LEU A 165 13.95 13.65 -3.81
N ILE A 166 12.72 14.10 -4.10
CA ILE A 166 12.43 15.51 -4.37
C ILE A 166 12.73 16.39 -3.16
N TYR A 167 12.36 15.94 -1.95
CA TYR A 167 12.65 16.72 -0.75
C TYR A 167 14.14 16.89 -0.52
N TRP A 168 14.90 15.80 -0.44
CA TRP A 168 16.31 15.86 -0.07
C TRP A 168 17.20 16.47 -1.16
N VAL A 169 16.82 16.34 -2.43
CA VAL A 169 17.60 16.90 -3.55
C VAL A 169 17.22 18.36 -3.85
N LEU A 170 15.94 18.72 -3.78
CA LEU A 170 15.48 20.04 -4.25
C LEU A 170 15.01 20.97 -3.12
N LEU A 171 14.34 20.46 -2.09
CA LEU A 171 13.68 21.32 -1.09
C LEU A 171 14.53 21.54 0.16
N PHE A 172 15.17 20.49 0.69
CA PHE A 172 15.98 20.54 1.90
C PHE A 172 17.08 21.62 1.86
N PRO A 173 17.85 21.78 0.77
CA PRO A 173 18.89 22.83 0.69
C PRO A 173 18.33 24.26 0.77
N THR A 174 17.03 24.45 0.51
CA THR A 174 16.37 25.76 0.53
C THR A 174 15.56 26.02 1.80
N GLN A 175 15.41 25.01 2.67
CA GLN A 175 14.54 25.04 3.85
C GLN A 175 15.27 24.62 5.15
N SER A 176 16.59 24.39 5.11
CA SER A 176 17.37 23.88 6.25
C SER A 176 17.28 24.76 7.49
N ASP A 177 17.07 26.06 7.31
CA ASP A 177 17.02 27.05 8.39
C ASP A 177 15.65 27.07 9.11
N MET A 178 14.66 26.29 8.64
CA MET A 178 13.31 26.20 9.26
C MET A 178 13.15 24.99 10.20
N LEU A 179 14.22 24.24 10.47
CA LEU A 179 14.21 23.04 11.31
C LEU A 179 14.79 23.28 12.70
N ASP A 180 14.48 24.41 13.33
CA ASP A 180 15.11 24.81 14.60
C ASP A 180 14.50 24.13 15.84
N VAL A 181 13.30 23.57 15.72
CA VAL A 181 12.60 22.89 16.82
C VAL A 181 12.67 21.37 16.64
N PRO A 182 12.97 20.59 17.71
CA PRO A 182 13.04 19.11 17.62
C PRO A 182 11.77 18.46 17.05
N LEU A 183 10.61 19.07 17.28
CA LEU A 183 9.33 18.61 16.73
C LEU A 183 9.31 18.73 15.20
N ASP A 184 9.76 19.85 14.64
CA ASP A 184 9.77 20.09 13.19
C ASP A 184 10.79 19.19 12.49
N GLN A 185 11.95 18.97 13.11
CA GLN A 185 12.93 17.98 12.65
C GLN A 185 12.35 16.57 12.60
N TRP A 186 11.69 16.14 13.69
CA TRP A 186 11.06 14.84 13.74
C TRP A 186 9.97 14.69 12.68
N MET A 187 9.10 15.68 12.50
CA MET A 187 8.06 15.63 11.46
C MET A 187 8.65 15.65 10.05
N GLY A 188 9.67 16.47 9.81
CA GLY A 188 10.38 16.54 8.53
C GLY A 188 11.01 15.19 8.17
N ILE A 189 11.80 14.60 9.07
CA ILE A 189 12.40 13.27 8.85
C ILE A 189 11.31 12.21 8.67
N SER A 190 10.22 12.28 9.44
CA SER A 190 9.13 11.32 9.34
C SER A 190 8.45 11.35 7.98
N MET A 191 8.07 12.54 7.52
CA MET A 191 7.33 12.75 6.28
C MET A 191 8.20 12.63 5.02
N HIS A 192 9.52 12.79 5.13
CA HIS A 192 10.43 12.82 3.98
C HIS A 192 11.45 11.68 3.91
N ALA A 193 11.65 10.90 4.98
CA ALA A 193 12.56 9.74 4.96
C ALA A 193 11.92 8.46 5.49
N ILE A 194 11.25 8.53 6.66
CA ILE A 194 10.68 7.34 7.30
C ILE A 194 9.50 6.78 6.48
N ASN A 195 8.76 7.63 5.78
CA ASN A 195 7.74 7.22 4.82
C ASN A 195 8.28 6.22 3.77
N CYS A 196 9.45 6.49 3.19
CA CYS A 196 10.12 5.65 2.21
C CYS A 196 10.63 4.37 2.87
N LEU A 197 11.25 4.47 4.05
CA LEU A 197 11.68 3.29 4.81
C LEU A 197 10.53 2.31 5.07
N PHE A 198 9.36 2.82 5.46
CA PHE A 198 8.17 2.00 5.69
C PHE A 198 7.70 1.33 4.40
N MET A 199 7.56 2.08 3.31
CA MET A 199 7.13 1.49 2.05
C MET A 199 8.14 0.49 1.48
N ILE A 200 9.45 0.72 1.62
CA ILE A 200 10.48 -0.26 1.25
C ILE A 200 10.37 -1.51 2.13
N THR A 201 10.15 -1.36 3.43
CA THR A 201 9.94 -2.50 4.35
C THR A 201 8.72 -3.33 3.92
N GLU A 202 7.63 -2.65 3.56
CA GLU A 202 6.42 -3.29 3.06
C GLU A 202 6.68 -4.03 1.73
N VAL A 203 7.43 -3.42 0.82
CA VAL A 203 7.87 -4.07 -0.43
C VAL A 203 8.64 -5.34 -0.12
N LEU A 204 9.66 -5.30 0.74
CA LEU A 204 10.49 -6.46 1.01
C LEU A 204 9.72 -7.59 1.71
N CYS A 205 8.78 -7.26 2.59
CA CYS A 205 8.02 -8.25 3.34
C CYS A 205 6.83 -8.83 2.56
N SER A 206 6.06 -8.00 1.88
CA SER A 206 4.73 -8.36 1.33
C SER A 206 4.82 -9.25 0.09
N LYS A 207 3.77 -10.04 -0.17
CA LYS A 207 3.57 -10.77 -1.44
C LYS A 207 2.74 -10.00 -2.48
N ILE A 208 2.36 -8.76 -2.19
CA ILE A 208 1.55 -7.97 -3.13
C ILE A 208 2.36 -7.75 -4.43
N PRO A 209 1.80 -8.11 -5.59
CA PRO A 209 2.47 -7.92 -6.89
C PRO A 209 2.47 -6.45 -7.32
N TYR A 210 3.41 -6.08 -8.20
CA TYR A 210 3.50 -4.74 -8.79
C TYR A 210 3.24 -4.81 -10.31
N ARG A 211 2.22 -4.09 -10.81
CA ARG A 211 1.68 -4.28 -12.18
C ARG A 211 1.84 -3.05 -13.06
N TRP A 212 2.47 -3.21 -14.22
CA TRP A 212 2.59 -2.18 -15.24
C TRP A 212 1.27 -1.45 -15.60
N SER A 213 0.13 -2.16 -15.64
CA SER A 213 -1.16 -1.57 -16.00
C SER A 213 -1.61 -0.44 -15.06
N HIS A 214 -1.21 -0.51 -13.79
CA HIS A 214 -1.59 0.46 -12.77
C HIS A 214 -0.72 1.73 -12.79
N PHE A 215 0.32 1.80 -13.62
CA PHE A 215 1.09 3.03 -13.80
C PHE A 215 0.20 4.20 -14.24
N SER A 216 -0.80 3.92 -15.07
CA SER A 216 -1.78 4.91 -15.52
C SER A 216 -2.54 5.54 -14.34
N ALA A 217 -2.90 4.76 -13.32
CA ALA A 217 -3.59 5.27 -12.13
C ALA A 217 -2.70 6.21 -11.32
N VAL A 218 -1.41 5.90 -11.19
CA VAL A 218 -0.42 6.80 -10.56
C VAL A 218 -0.34 8.11 -11.32
N VAL A 219 -0.18 8.07 -12.65
CA VAL A 219 -0.13 9.30 -13.45
C VAL A 219 -1.42 10.13 -13.32
N VAL A 220 -2.59 9.49 -13.26
CA VAL A 220 -3.87 10.17 -13.04
C VAL A 220 -3.90 10.87 -11.67
N PHE A 221 -3.48 10.21 -10.60
CA PHE A 221 -3.41 10.84 -9.27
C PHE A 221 -2.41 12.01 -9.22
N LEU A 222 -1.29 11.90 -9.93
CA LEU A 222 -0.33 13.00 -10.06
C LEU A 222 -0.94 14.18 -10.82
N ALA A 223 -1.66 13.92 -11.92
CA ALA A 223 -2.36 14.96 -12.68
C ALA A 223 -3.44 15.65 -11.84
N MET A 224 -4.20 14.90 -11.03
CA MET A 224 -5.15 15.46 -10.07
C MET A 224 -4.46 16.36 -9.04
N TYR A 225 -3.29 15.95 -8.55
CA TYR A 225 -2.48 16.78 -7.65
C TYR A 225 -2.02 18.07 -8.31
N LEU A 226 -1.52 18.03 -9.55
CA LEU A 226 -1.16 19.25 -10.28
C LEU A 226 -2.36 20.18 -10.46
N GLY A 227 -3.55 19.62 -10.73
CA GLY A 227 -4.80 20.36 -10.73
C GLY A 227 -5.08 21.06 -9.40
N LEU A 228 -4.90 20.36 -8.27
CA LEU A 228 -5.01 20.94 -6.93
C LEU A 228 -3.97 22.06 -6.69
N ALA A 229 -2.72 21.86 -7.09
CA ALA A 229 -1.66 22.86 -6.92
C ALA A 229 -1.99 24.16 -7.65
N TYR A 230 -2.51 24.08 -8.89
CA TYR A 230 -2.95 25.28 -9.63
C TYR A 230 -4.29 25.84 -9.15
N PHE A 231 -5.16 25.01 -8.59
CA PHE A 231 -6.36 25.48 -7.89
C PHE A 231 -5.99 26.39 -6.71
N MET A 232 -4.95 26.05 -5.94
CA MET A 232 -4.46 26.89 -4.84
C MET A 232 -3.95 28.25 -5.34
N VAL A 233 -3.28 28.29 -6.49
CA VAL A 233 -2.85 29.53 -7.12
C VAL A 233 -4.06 30.37 -7.56
N ALA A 234 -5.03 29.74 -8.22
CA ALA A 234 -6.21 30.44 -8.76
C ALA A 234 -7.11 31.04 -7.67
N VAL A 235 -7.24 30.37 -6.52
CA VAL A 235 -8.15 30.79 -5.44
C VAL A 235 -7.43 31.63 -4.38
N TYR A 236 -6.21 31.24 -4.01
CA TYR A 236 -5.50 31.84 -2.87
C TYR A 236 -4.24 32.62 -3.27
N GLY A 237 -3.87 32.63 -4.55
CA GLY A 237 -2.60 33.22 -5.00
C GLY A 237 -1.37 32.51 -4.43
N PHE A 238 -1.53 31.27 -3.95
CA PHE A 238 -0.51 30.53 -3.23
C PHE A 238 0.11 29.43 -4.10
N TYR A 239 1.41 29.54 -4.36
CA TYR A 239 2.19 28.48 -4.99
C TYR A 239 2.66 27.49 -3.92
N VAL A 240 2.20 26.24 -4.01
CA VAL A 240 2.58 25.17 -3.07
C VAL A 240 4.09 24.93 -3.06
N TYR A 241 4.72 25.05 -4.22
CA TYR A 241 6.17 24.96 -4.36
C TYR A 241 6.69 26.10 -5.24
N PRO A 242 7.87 26.68 -4.93
CA PRO A 242 8.45 27.78 -5.71
C PRO A 242 8.67 27.42 -7.18
N PHE A 243 8.95 26.15 -7.49
CA PHE A 243 9.17 25.69 -8.86
C PHE A 243 7.91 25.63 -9.73
N PHE A 244 6.71 25.86 -9.17
CA PHE A 244 5.49 26.05 -9.95
C PHE A 244 5.21 27.51 -10.29
N GLU A 245 5.98 28.45 -9.74
CA GLU A 245 5.76 29.87 -9.95
C GLU A 245 6.23 30.31 -11.33
N SER A 246 5.27 30.79 -12.13
CA SER A 246 5.48 31.22 -13.52
C SER A 246 6.41 32.43 -13.66
N ARG A 247 6.65 33.19 -12.58
CA ARG A 247 7.60 34.31 -12.60
C ARG A 247 9.05 33.84 -12.78
N TYR A 248 9.39 32.67 -12.24
CA TYR A 248 10.74 32.11 -12.36
C TYR A 248 10.91 31.26 -13.62
N PHE A 249 9.85 30.57 -14.05
CA PHE A 249 9.94 29.56 -15.12
C PHE A 249 9.15 29.89 -16.39
N GLY A 250 8.35 30.95 -16.42
CA GLY A 250 7.58 31.37 -17.61
C GLY A 250 6.79 30.22 -18.26
N GLY A 251 6.95 30.06 -19.59
CA GLY A 251 6.35 28.96 -20.36
C GLY A 251 6.98 27.59 -20.13
N TYR A 252 8.09 27.48 -19.38
CA TYR A 252 8.80 26.22 -19.15
C TYR A 252 8.14 25.32 -18.10
N ILE A 253 7.05 25.77 -17.44
CA ILE A 253 6.25 24.96 -16.52
C ILE A 253 5.82 23.64 -17.16
N ALA A 254 5.44 23.65 -18.45
CA ALA A 254 5.05 22.43 -19.15
C ALA A 254 6.21 21.40 -19.21
N LEU A 255 7.44 21.87 -19.40
CA LEU A 255 8.64 21.01 -19.37
C LEU A 255 8.91 20.47 -17.97
N LEU A 256 8.69 21.28 -16.93
CA LEU A 256 8.84 20.84 -15.55
C LEU A 256 7.82 19.76 -15.18
N CYS A 257 6.56 19.91 -15.58
CA CYS A 257 5.54 18.88 -15.42
C CYS A 257 5.92 17.57 -16.15
N LEU A 258 6.43 17.68 -17.39
CA LEU A 258 6.93 16.52 -18.13
C LEU A 258 8.14 15.86 -17.43
N LEU A 259 9.06 16.66 -16.88
CA LEU A 259 10.20 16.15 -16.12
C LEU A 259 9.74 15.36 -14.89
N ILE A 260 8.77 15.87 -14.12
CA ILE A 260 8.22 15.17 -12.95
C ILE A 260 7.59 13.84 -13.38
N VAL A 261 6.81 13.81 -14.47
CA VAL A 261 6.23 12.56 -14.98
C VAL A 261 7.32 11.55 -15.38
N ASN A 262 8.42 12.01 -15.98
CA ASN A 262 9.57 11.14 -16.30
C ASN A 262 10.25 10.60 -15.04
N ILE A 263 10.45 11.43 -14.01
CA ILE A 263 10.99 10.97 -12.72
C ILE A 263 10.07 9.92 -12.09
N VAL A 264 8.76 10.14 -12.09
CA VAL A 264 7.77 9.16 -11.60
C VAL A 264 7.83 7.86 -12.40
N ALA A 265 7.96 7.92 -13.73
CA ALA A 265 8.14 6.74 -14.57
C ALA A 265 9.42 5.97 -14.19
N ILE A 266 10.54 6.66 -13.97
CA ILE A 266 11.80 6.04 -13.56
C ILE A 266 11.64 5.35 -12.19
N VAL A 267 11.08 6.05 -11.19
CA VAL A 267 10.83 5.46 -9.87
C VAL A 267 9.92 4.24 -9.98
N TRP A 268 8.87 4.31 -10.80
CA TRP A 268 7.98 3.18 -11.06
C TRP A 268 8.71 1.97 -11.64
N VAL A 269 9.57 2.16 -12.65
CA VAL A 269 10.38 1.08 -13.24
C VAL A 269 11.33 0.50 -12.19
N VAL A 270 12.00 1.33 -11.40
CA VAL A 270 12.90 0.88 -10.33
C VAL A 270 12.13 0.03 -9.31
N MET A 271 10.99 0.52 -8.83
CA MET A 271 10.17 -0.22 -7.88
C MET A 271 9.67 -1.53 -8.46
N LEU A 272 9.24 -1.56 -9.71
CA LEU A 272 8.89 -2.81 -10.39
C LEU A 272 10.07 -3.79 -10.43
N MET A 273 11.29 -3.33 -10.72
CA MET A 273 12.48 -4.18 -10.72
C MET A 273 12.78 -4.73 -9.32
N VAL A 274 12.62 -3.91 -8.27
CA VAL A 274 12.76 -4.33 -6.87
C VAL A 274 11.76 -5.44 -6.53
N HIS A 275 10.48 -5.32 -6.94
CA HIS A 275 9.48 -6.36 -6.71
C HIS A 275 9.82 -7.66 -7.45
N ARG A 276 10.24 -7.56 -8.72
CA ARG A 276 10.67 -8.74 -9.49
C ARG A 276 11.87 -9.43 -8.83
N LEU A 277 12.84 -8.66 -8.36
CA LEU A 277 14.01 -9.19 -7.67
C LEU A 277 13.61 -9.88 -6.36
N ARG A 278 12.76 -9.25 -5.54
CA ARG A 278 12.19 -9.82 -4.32
C ARG A 278 11.54 -11.17 -4.60
N ASP A 279 10.64 -11.22 -5.57
CA ASP A 279 9.83 -12.41 -5.88
C ASP A 279 10.69 -13.58 -6.42
N ILE A 280 11.86 -13.29 -7.01
CA ILE A 280 12.82 -14.30 -7.47
C ILE A 280 13.74 -14.78 -6.34
N VAL A 281 14.31 -13.84 -5.57
CA VAL A 281 15.41 -14.12 -4.62
C VAL A 281 14.87 -14.73 -3.33
N LEU A 282 13.82 -14.13 -2.75
CA LEU A 282 13.39 -14.42 -1.39
C LEU A 282 12.84 -15.86 -1.24
N PRO A 283 11.99 -16.38 -2.15
CA PRO A 283 11.54 -17.77 -2.08
C PRO A 283 12.68 -18.77 -2.22
N ARG A 284 13.62 -18.53 -3.14
CA ARG A 284 14.78 -19.41 -3.39
C ARG A 284 15.70 -19.46 -2.18
N TRP A 285 15.95 -18.30 -1.55
CA TRP A 285 16.77 -18.21 -0.36
C TRP A 285 16.14 -18.95 0.83
N LEU A 286 14.84 -18.78 1.07
CA LEU A 286 14.12 -19.46 2.15
C LEU A 286 14.13 -20.99 1.98
N MET A 287 13.92 -21.49 0.75
CA MET A 287 13.99 -22.92 0.46
C MET A 287 15.38 -23.51 0.74
N ARG A 288 16.46 -22.80 0.40
CA ARG A 288 17.84 -23.23 0.69
C ARG A 288 18.08 -23.31 2.19
N ARG A 289 17.60 -22.33 2.96
CA ARG A 289 17.77 -22.28 4.42
C ARG A 289 17.03 -23.42 5.12
N GLN A 290 15.83 -23.75 4.67
CA GLN A 290 15.07 -24.88 5.20
C GLN A 290 15.79 -26.20 4.95
N ARG A 291 16.34 -26.43 3.76
CA ARG A 291 17.12 -27.65 3.48
C ARG A 291 18.36 -27.76 4.37
N ALA A 292 19.06 -26.66 4.61
CA ALA A 292 20.26 -26.63 5.46
C ALA A 292 19.98 -26.92 6.95
N THR A 293 18.75 -26.77 7.43
CA THR A 293 18.37 -27.12 8.82
C THR A 293 17.94 -28.58 9.00
N PHE A 294 17.80 -29.35 7.91
CA PHE A 294 17.44 -30.77 7.93
C PHE A 294 18.62 -31.72 7.69
N PHE A 295 19.85 -31.19 7.62
CA PHE A 295 21.11 -31.94 7.60
C PHE A 295 21.95 -31.51 8.81
#